data_AF-A0A3P7MR77-F1
#
_entry.id   AF-A0A3P7MR77-F1
#
_cell.length_a   1.000
_cell.length_b   1.000
_cell.length_c   1.000
_cell.angle_alpha   90.00
_cell.angle_beta   90.00
_cell.angle_gamma   90.00
#
_symmetry.space_group_name_H-M   'P 1'
#
loop_
_entity.id
_entity.type
_entity.pdbx_description
1 polymer ?
#
loop_
_entity_poly.entity_id
_entity_poly.type
_entity_poly.pdbx_seq_one_letter_code
_entity_poly.pdbx_strand_id
1 'polypeptide(L)'
;MQYEGWIGFLKVDLSTGCAQMGSHSGPLQKKDVYCKGCATEFVKRMGLIGKDILYVGDHIFGDVLKRPEVSANASRLLTNLFPERKSLYPIGPLRSKKVWSQQQPKFHRLVELHQHLSLDLAQEDRKNILKQISKISNDMETEYGSMGSMLRCGWRQTHFAGQLGK
;
A
#
# COMPACT_ATOMS: atom_id res chain seq x y z
N MET A 1 14.14 -24.73 25.10
CA MET A 1 15.23 -23.89 24.55
C MET A 1 14.75 -23.32 23.22
N GLN A 2 14.17 -22.12 23.23
CA GLN A 2 13.81 -21.39 22.01
C GLN A 2 14.99 -20.51 21.61
N TYR A 3 15.66 -20.86 20.52
CA TYR A 3 16.57 -19.94 19.84
C TYR A 3 15.72 -18.91 19.10
N GLU A 4 15.36 -17.81 19.74
CA GLU A 4 14.99 -16.59 19.01
C GLU A 4 16.26 -16.04 18.38
N GLY A 5 16.50 -16.40 17.12
CA GLY A 5 17.64 -15.94 16.35
C GLY A 5 17.54 -14.44 16.07
N TRP A 6 18.06 -13.61 16.97
CA TRP A 6 18.26 -12.19 16.72
C TRP A 6 19.27 -12.03 15.59
N ILE A 7 18.79 -11.63 14.42
CA ILE A 7 19.65 -11.31 13.29
C ILE A 7 20.28 -9.94 13.56
N GLY A 8 21.54 -9.92 14.01
CA GLY A 8 22.29 -8.68 14.22
C GLY A 8 22.67 -7.98 12.91
N PHE A 9 23.05 -6.71 13.01
CA PHE A 9 23.61 -5.97 11.89
C PHE A 9 24.95 -6.59 11.46
N LEU A 10 25.20 -6.68 10.16
CA LEU A 10 26.52 -6.99 9.63
C LEU A 10 27.05 -5.75 8.91
N LYS A 11 28.33 -5.44 9.10
CA LYS A 11 29.00 -4.37 8.36
C LYS A 11 29.42 -4.92 7.00
N VAL A 12 29.20 -4.17 5.93
CA VAL A 12 29.59 -4.53 4.58
C VAL A 12 30.93 -3.88 4.27
N ASP A 13 31.86 -4.67 3.76
CA ASP A 13 33.10 -4.14 3.20
C ASP A 13 32.81 -3.57 1.80
N LEU A 14 33.05 -2.28 1.63
CA LEU A 14 32.77 -1.56 0.39
C LEU A 14 33.68 -1.95 -0.77
N SER A 15 34.86 -2.51 -0.47
CA SER A 15 35.81 -2.93 -1.50
C SER A 15 35.43 -4.27 -2.13
N THR A 16 34.89 -5.18 -1.31
CA THR A 16 34.52 -6.54 -1.74
C THR A 16 33.01 -6.72 -1.96
N GLY A 17 32.18 -5.85 -1.40
CA GLY A 17 30.72 -5.99 -1.37
C GLY A 17 30.24 -7.09 -0.40
N CYS A 18 31.16 -7.75 0.31
CA CYS A 18 30.85 -8.86 1.20
C CYS A 18 30.52 -8.38 2.61
N ALA A 19 29.62 -9.09 3.28
CA ALA A 19 29.37 -8.88 4.70
C ALA A 19 30.57 -9.37 5.51
N GLN A 20 31.06 -8.52 6.40
CA GLN A 20 32.12 -8.87 7.33
C GLN A 20 31.66 -9.98 8.28
N MET A 21 32.59 -10.84 8.66
CA MET A 21 32.30 -11.95 9.56
C MET A 21 32.10 -11.43 10.99
N GLY A 22 30.94 -11.73 11.55
CA GLY A 22 30.57 -11.32 12.92
C GLY A 22 29.51 -10.22 12.95
N SER A 23 28.71 -10.25 14.02
CA SER A 23 27.65 -9.26 14.26
C SER A 23 28.25 -7.93 14.73
N HIS A 24 27.88 -6.84 14.06
CA HIS A 24 28.23 -5.48 14.48
C HIS A 24 27.47 -5.12 15.76
N SER A 25 28.19 -4.95 16.86
CA SER A 25 27.63 -4.56 18.17
C SER A 25 27.80 -3.07 18.49
N GLY A 26 28.63 -2.35 17.73
CA GLY A 26 28.92 -0.92 17.96
C GLY A 26 27.84 0.05 17.44
N PRO A 27 28.01 1.35 17.70
CA PRO A 27 27.18 2.40 17.11
C PRO A 27 27.24 2.37 15.57
N LEU A 28 26.18 2.82 14.92
CA LEU A 28 26.15 2.96 13.46
C LEU A 28 26.93 4.22 13.06
N GLN A 29 27.91 4.06 12.17
CA GLN A 29 28.83 5.13 11.78
C GLN A 29 28.47 5.71 10.42
N LYS A 30 28.74 7.00 10.24
CA LYS A 30 28.56 7.67 8.94
C LYS A 30 29.52 7.06 7.91
N LYS A 31 29.02 6.82 6.70
CA LYS A 31 29.73 6.20 5.54
C LYS A 31 29.92 4.68 5.61
N ASP A 32 29.55 4.03 6.71
CA ASP A 32 29.48 2.58 6.76
C ASP A 32 28.18 2.07 6.11
N VAL A 33 28.25 0.89 5.49
CA VAL A 33 27.09 0.19 4.95
C VAL A 33 26.82 -1.03 5.82
N TYR A 34 25.55 -1.23 6.16
CA TYR A 34 25.11 -2.34 7.00
C TYR A 34 24.06 -3.18 6.27
N CYS A 35 24.02 -4.47 6.57
CA CYS A 35 22.95 -5.36 6.11
C CYS A 35 22.39 -6.17 7.28
N LYS A 36 21.23 -6.81 7.04
CA LYS A 36 20.44 -7.50 8.06
C LYS A 36 20.01 -6.56 9.19
N GLY A 37 19.96 -7.04 10.43
CA GLY A 37 19.47 -6.28 11.58
C GLY A 37 17.94 -6.21 11.67
N CYS A 38 17.46 -5.43 12.63
CA CYS A 38 16.05 -5.13 12.81
C CYS A 38 15.85 -3.63 13.05
N ALA A 39 14.66 -3.14 12.70
CA ALA A 39 14.34 -1.72 12.84
C ALA A 39 14.33 -1.25 14.30
N THR A 40 13.90 -2.07 15.26
CA THR A 40 13.96 -1.73 16.70
C THR A 40 15.39 -1.41 17.15
N GLU A 41 16.35 -2.24 16.74
CA GLU A 41 17.76 -2.04 17.08
C GLU A 41 18.34 -0.83 16.34
N PHE A 42 17.92 -0.58 15.09
CA PHE A 42 18.27 0.65 14.36
C PHE A 42 17.84 1.91 15.12
N VAL A 43 16.57 1.99 15.52
CA VAL A 43 16.03 3.14 16.26
C VAL A 43 16.80 3.36 17.56
N LYS A 44 17.04 2.28 18.31
CA LYS A 44 17.77 2.31 19.58
C LYS A 44 19.20 2.82 19.41
N ARG A 45 19.94 2.32 18.41
CA ARG A 45 21.35 2.72 18.16
C ARG A 45 21.47 4.15 17.62
N MET A 46 20.47 4.62 16.89
CA MET A 46 20.43 5.99 16.39
C MET A 46 19.88 6.99 17.42
N GLY A 47 19.38 6.52 18.57
CA GLY A 47 18.77 7.37 19.59
C GLY A 47 17.52 8.11 19.11
N LEU A 48 16.81 7.55 18.12
CA LEU A 48 15.63 8.16 17.53
C LEU A 48 14.38 7.81 18.33
N ILE A 49 13.39 8.70 18.33
CA ILE A 49 12.08 8.42 18.90
C ILE A 49 11.12 8.18 17.73
N GLY A 50 10.12 7.33 17.94
CA GLY A 50 9.20 6.88 16.89
C GLY A 50 8.50 7.94 16.04
N LYS A 51 8.49 9.21 16.48
CA LYS A 51 7.95 10.37 15.77
C LYS A 51 8.95 11.03 14.80
N ASP A 52 10.22 10.66 14.88
CA ASP A 52 11.31 11.26 14.12
C ASP A 52 11.62 10.50 12.81
N ILE A 53 10.91 9.40 12.54
CA ILE A 53 11.28 8.42 11.49
C ILE A 53 10.22 8.31 10.41
N LEU A 54 10.47 8.91 9.24
CA LEU A 54 9.66 8.69 8.06
C LEU A 54 10.23 7.55 7.22
N TYR A 55 9.60 6.37 7.30
CA TYR A 55 9.95 5.25 6.42
C TYR A 55 9.22 5.36 5.08
N VAL A 56 9.96 5.15 3.98
CA VAL A 56 9.46 5.23 2.60
C VAL A 56 9.73 3.90 1.90
N GLY A 57 8.67 3.29 1.39
CA GLY A 57 8.72 2.05 0.63
C GLY A 57 7.43 1.84 -0.16
N ASP A 58 7.46 0.93 -1.13
CA ASP A 58 6.37 0.61 -2.04
C ASP A 58 5.67 -0.71 -1.70
N HIS A 59 6.25 -1.53 -0.84
CA HIS A 59 5.70 -2.81 -0.46
C HIS A 59 4.71 -2.67 0.71
N ILE A 60 3.41 -2.46 0.40
CA ILE A 60 2.36 -2.17 1.38
C ILE A 60 2.40 -3.07 2.62
N PHE A 61 2.61 -4.38 2.46
CA PHE A 61 2.61 -5.28 3.61
C PHE A 61 3.89 -5.16 4.45
N GLY A 62 5.06 -5.17 3.81
CA GLY A 62 6.36 -5.16 4.50
C GLY A 62 6.72 -3.79 5.06
N ASP A 63 6.38 -2.74 4.31
CA ASP A 63 6.86 -1.38 4.54
C ASP A 63 5.85 -0.55 5.31
N VAL A 64 4.57 -0.89 5.22
CA VAL A 64 3.47 -0.10 5.78
C VAL A 64 2.78 -0.83 6.92
N LEU A 65 2.34 -2.06 6.68
CA LEU A 65 1.51 -2.80 7.64
C LEU A 65 2.32 -3.56 8.68
N LYS A 66 3.47 -4.16 8.30
CA LYS A 66 4.33 -4.97 9.19
C LYS A 66 5.40 -4.11 9.91
N ARG A 67 5.08 -2.86 10.21
CA ARG A 67 6.01 -1.95 10.87
C ARG A 67 6.23 -2.34 12.34
N PRO A 68 7.43 -2.12 12.89
CA PRO A 68 7.65 -2.19 14.32
C PRO A 68 6.81 -1.10 15.01
N GLU A 69 6.19 -1.45 16.13
CA GLU A 69 5.36 -0.56 16.96
C GLU A 69 6.08 0.76 17.32
N VAL A 70 7.41 0.73 17.35
CA VAL A 70 8.28 1.87 17.60
C VAL A 70 8.18 2.97 16.52
N SER A 71 7.75 2.72 15.27
CA SER A 71 7.60 3.76 14.22
C SER A 71 6.16 4.12 13.83
N ALA A 72 5.18 3.61 14.59
CA ALA A 72 3.75 3.78 14.30
C ALA A 72 3.30 5.26 14.29
N ASN A 73 4.02 6.16 14.96
CA ASN A 73 3.61 7.56 15.09
C ASN A 73 4.21 8.53 14.05
N ALA A 74 5.22 8.13 13.25
CA ALA A 74 5.85 9.02 12.27
C ALA A 74 5.48 8.74 10.81
N SER A 75 4.94 7.54 10.52
CA SER A 75 4.77 7.09 9.16
C SER A 75 3.34 7.31 8.66
N ARG A 76 2.96 8.59 8.55
CA ARG A 76 1.84 8.96 7.68
C ARG A 76 2.24 8.54 6.28
N LEU A 77 1.57 7.53 5.74
CA LEU A 77 1.68 7.10 4.35
C LEU A 77 1.78 8.36 3.49
N LEU A 78 2.98 8.66 2.99
CA LEU A 78 3.12 9.53 1.83
C LEU A 78 2.52 8.72 0.69
N THR A 79 1.20 8.82 0.56
CA THR A 79 0.37 8.48 -0.59
C THR A 79 0.84 9.20 -1.89
N ASN A 80 1.97 9.89 -1.85
CA ASN A 80 2.70 10.54 -2.92
C ASN A 80 3.81 9.66 -3.53
N LEU A 81 4.04 8.43 -3.06
CA LEU A 81 5.14 7.55 -3.50
C LEU A 81 4.69 6.25 -4.18
N PHE A 82 3.42 6.13 -4.54
CA PHE A 82 2.98 5.07 -5.45
C PHE A 82 3.77 5.16 -6.76
N PRO A 83 4.38 4.05 -7.24
CA PRO A 83 4.97 3.99 -8.58
C PRO A 83 3.95 4.32 -9.69
N GLU A 84 2.66 4.08 -9.43
CA GLU A 84 1.57 4.47 -10.32
C GLU A 84 1.27 5.99 -10.32
N ARG A 85 1.86 6.75 -9.38
CA ARG A 85 1.59 8.19 -9.15
C ARG A 85 2.80 9.09 -9.36
N LYS A 86 4.02 8.55 -9.36
CA LYS A 86 5.25 9.24 -9.78
C LYS A 86 5.96 8.46 -10.88
N SER A 87 5.32 8.34 -12.03
CA SER A 87 6.11 8.19 -13.25
C SER A 87 6.65 9.57 -13.60
N LEU A 88 7.97 9.69 -13.71
CA LEU A 88 8.70 10.86 -14.20
C LEU A 88 8.47 11.09 -15.72
N TYR A 89 7.34 10.62 -16.24
CA TYR A 89 6.84 10.77 -17.59
C TYR A 89 5.40 11.32 -17.51
N PRO A 90 5.00 12.26 -18.40
CA PRO A 90 3.75 13.03 -18.28
C PRO A 90 2.43 12.23 -18.47
N ILE A 91 2.45 10.90 -18.34
CA ILE A 91 1.38 10.01 -18.81
C ILE A 91 0.64 9.27 -17.66
N GLY A 92 1.23 9.18 -16.46
CA GLY A 92 0.70 8.35 -15.36
C GLY A 92 -0.43 8.97 -14.51
N PRO A 93 -0.23 10.14 -13.86
CA PRO A 93 -1.21 10.69 -12.91
C PRO A 93 -2.46 11.27 -13.58
N LEU A 94 -2.38 11.62 -14.87
CA LEU A 94 -3.49 12.20 -15.62
C LEU A 94 -4.52 11.16 -16.00
N ARG A 95 -4.13 9.92 -16.32
CA ARG A 95 -5.06 8.90 -16.80
C ARG A 95 -6.02 8.47 -15.69
N SER A 96 -5.53 8.06 -14.52
CA SER A 96 -6.38 7.58 -13.43
C SER A 96 -7.33 8.66 -12.88
N LYS A 97 -6.86 9.90 -12.72
CA LYS A 97 -7.73 11.04 -12.34
C LYS A 97 -8.77 11.35 -13.42
N LYS A 98 -8.38 11.39 -14.70
CA LYS A 98 -9.29 11.68 -15.81
C LYS A 98 -10.34 10.58 -16.00
N VAL A 99 -9.92 9.32 -15.92
CA VAL A 99 -10.80 8.15 -15.96
C VAL A 99 -11.77 8.19 -14.78
N TRP A 100 -11.30 8.46 -13.56
CA TRP A 100 -12.19 8.57 -12.40
C TRP A 100 -13.22 9.69 -12.52
N SER A 101 -12.81 10.89 -12.98
CA SER A 101 -13.75 12.00 -13.19
C SER A 101 -14.85 11.64 -14.20
N GLN A 102 -14.53 10.89 -15.24
CA GLN A 102 -15.50 10.41 -16.23
C GLN A 102 -16.40 9.29 -15.69
N GLN A 103 -15.95 8.56 -14.69
CA GLN A 103 -16.69 7.46 -14.06
C GLN A 103 -17.52 7.86 -12.84
N GLN A 104 -17.32 9.05 -12.27
CA GLN A 104 -18.10 9.53 -11.12
C GLN A 104 -19.63 9.39 -11.31
N PRO A 105 -20.22 9.74 -12.48
CA PRO A 105 -21.66 9.56 -12.69
C PRO A 105 -22.08 8.08 -12.67
N LYS A 106 -21.27 7.18 -13.28
CA LYS A 106 -21.51 5.73 -13.27
C LYS A 106 -21.45 5.17 -11.84
N PHE A 107 -20.52 5.69 -11.03
CA PHE A 107 -20.39 5.31 -9.62
C PHE A 107 -21.59 5.76 -8.79
N HIS A 108 -22.06 7.01 -8.92
CA HIS A 108 -23.27 7.46 -8.23
C HIS A 108 -24.48 6.60 -8.59
N ARG A 109 -24.63 6.27 -9.88
CA ARG A 109 -25.69 5.37 -10.33
C ARG A 109 -25.60 3.97 -9.73
N LEU A 110 -24.40 3.42 -9.57
CA LEU A 110 -24.20 2.13 -8.90
C LEU A 110 -24.64 2.18 -7.43
N VAL A 111 -24.32 3.27 -6.71
CA VAL A 111 -24.71 3.45 -5.31
C VAL A 111 -26.22 3.54 -5.17
N GLU A 112 -26.90 4.31 -6.04
CA GLU A 112 -28.37 4.39 -6.08
C GLU A 112 -29.01 3.02 -6.30
N LEU A 113 -28.55 2.28 -7.32
CA LEU A 113 -29.08 0.94 -7.64
C LEU A 113 -28.86 -0.04 -6.49
N HIS A 114 -27.72 0.05 -5.79
CA HIS A 114 -27.45 -0.77 -4.61
C HIS A 114 -28.37 -0.43 -3.43
N GLN A 115 -28.65 0.85 -3.19
CA GLN A 115 -29.61 1.28 -2.17
C GLN A 115 -31.00 0.75 -2.48
N HIS A 116 -31.43 0.78 -3.74
CA HIS A 116 -32.72 0.24 -4.16
C HIS A 116 -32.81 -1.29 -3.95
N LEU A 117 -31.69 -2.02 -4.09
CA LEU A 117 -31.64 -3.45 -3.81
C LEU A 117 -31.92 -3.79 -2.33
N SER A 118 -31.74 -2.82 -1.42
CA SER A 118 -32.00 -2.98 0.02
C SER A 118 -33.49 -2.85 0.37
N LEU A 119 -34.33 -2.47 -0.60
CA LEU A 119 -35.78 -2.40 -0.46
C LEU A 119 -36.40 -3.78 -0.75
N ASP A 120 -37.57 -4.04 -0.18
CA ASP A 120 -38.29 -5.30 -0.39
C ASP A 120 -38.94 -5.32 -1.78
N LEU A 121 -38.13 -5.66 -2.78
CA LEU A 121 -38.50 -5.65 -4.19
C LEU A 121 -39.00 -7.02 -4.66
N ALA A 122 -39.88 -7.00 -5.67
CA ALA A 122 -40.27 -8.19 -6.40
C ALA A 122 -39.04 -8.88 -7.04
N GLN A 123 -39.11 -10.21 -7.17
CA GLN A 123 -37.97 -11.03 -7.61
C GLN A 123 -37.48 -10.66 -9.03
N GLU A 124 -38.37 -10.22 -9.92
CA GLU A 124 -38.04 -9.81 -11.29
C GLU A 124 -37.30 -8.47 -11.32
N ASP A 125 -37.74 -7.51 -10.51
CA ASP A 125 -37.09 -6.20 -10.37
C ASP A 125 -35.69 -6.32 -9.77
N ARG A 126 -35.52 -7.22 -8.80
CA ARG A 126 -34.21 -7.55 -8.22
C ARG A 126 -33.24 -8.08 -9.28
N LYS A 127 -33.69 -9.00 -10.15
CA LYS A 127 -32.85 -9.52 -11.26
C LYS A 127 -32.46 -8.42 -12.24
N ASN A 128 -33.38 -7.51 -12.56
CA ASN A 128 -33.12 -6.40 -13.46
C ASN A 128 -32.09 -5.41 -12.89
N ILE A 129 -32.20 -5.07 -11.60
CA ILE A 129 -31.21 -4.21 -10.92
C ILE A 129 -29.84 -4.88 -10.88
N LEU A 130 -29.75 -6.17 -10.55
CA LEU A 130 -28.47 -6.90 -10.55
C LEU A 130 -27.81 -6.93 -11.93
N LYS A 131 -28.59 -7.09 -13.01
CA LYS A 131 -28.08 -7.00 -14.38
C LYS A 131 -27.51 -5.61 -14.69
N GLN A 132 -28.21 -4.54 -14.29
CA GLN A 132 -27.73 -3.17 -14.48
C GLN A 132 -26.44 -2.90 -13.69
N ILE A 133 -26.39 -3.34 -12.44
CA ILE A 133 -25.21 -3.22 -11.56
C ILE A 133 -24.01 -3.95 -12.18
N SER A 134 -24.19 -5.18 -12.65
CA SER A 134 -23.14 -5.96 -13.30
C SER A 134 -22.62 -5.29 -14.57
N LYS A 135 -23.53 -4.76 -15.40
CA LYS A 135 -23.17 -4.01 -16.61
C LYS A 135 -22.32 -2.78 -16.30
N ILE A 136 -22.79 -1.92 -15.39
CA ILE A 136 -22.06 -0.68 -15.05
C ILE A 136 -20.71 -1.00 -14.40
N SER A 137 -20.64 -2.05 -13.58
CA SER A 137 -19.39 -2.47 -12.96
C SER A 137 -18.38 -2.96 -14.01
N ASN A 138 -18.79 -3.81 -14.95
CA ASN A 138 -17.92 -4.27 -16.05
C ASN A 138 -17.45 -3.12 -16.96
N ASP A 139 -18.36 -2.19 -17.27
CA ASP A 139 -18.03 -0.98 -18.04
C ASP A 139 -17.02 -0.10 -17.30
N MET A 140 -17.07 -0.04 -15.96
CA MET A 140 -16.10 0.70 -15.16
C MET A 140 -14.75 0.00 -15.07
N GLU A 141 -14.72 -1.33 -14.93
CA GLU A 141 -13.47 -2.08 -14.83
C GLU A 141 -12.68 -2.07 -16.15
N THR A 142 -13.37 -2.18 -17.29
CA THR A 142 -12.74 -2.25 -18.62
C THR A 142 -11.87 -1.02 -18.93
N GLU A 143 -12.21 0.15 -18.38
CA GLU A 143 -11.46 1.40 -18.55
C GLU A 143 -10.09 1.40 -17.85
N TYR A 144 -9.94 0.62 -16.77
CA TYR A 144 -8.68 0.49 -16.02
C TYR A 144 -7.78 -0.62 -16.57
N GLY A 145 -8.36 -1.63 -17.23
CA GLY A 145 -7.62 -2.73 -17.87
C GLY A 145 -8.27 -4.09 -17.63
N SER A 146 -7.56 -5.16 -18.02
CA SER A 146 -8.09 -6.53 -17.97
C SER A 146 -8.43 -7.05 -16.57
N MET A 147 -7.77 -6.52 -15.54
CA MET A 147 -8.02 -6.87 -14.13
C MET A 147 -8.77 -5.78 -13.36
N GLY A 148 -9.23 -4.72 -14.04
CA GLY A 148 -9.94 -3.63 -13.40
C GLY A 148 -9.05 -2.71 -12.55
N SER A 149 -9.66 -1.97 -11.64
CA SER A 149 -8.96 -1.00 -10.79
C SER A 149 -8.27 -1.65 -9.59
N MET A 150 -7.05 -1.20 -9.28
CA MET A 150 -6.33 -1.62 -8.05
C MET A 150 -7.07 -1.21 -6.77
N LEU A 151 -7.90 -0.16 -6.81
CA LEU A 151 -8.51 0.44 -5.62
C LEU A 151 -9.95 -0.02 -5.36
N ARG A 152 -10.65 -0.50 -6.38
CA ARG A 152 -12.09 -0.83 -6.27
C ARG A 152 -12.51 -1.83 -7.33
N CYS A 153 -13.61 -2.52 -7.06
CA CYS A 153 -14.39 -3.25 -8.05
C CYS A 153 -15.86 -2.78 -7.97
N GLY A 154 -16.30 -1.99 -8.94
CA GLY A 154 -17.60 -1.30 -8.90
C GLY A 154 -17.75 -0.43 -7.63
N TRP A 155 -18.69 -0.79 -6.75
CA TRP A 155 -18.92 -0.11 -5.47
C TRP A 155 -18.07 -0.63 -4.32
N ARG A 156 -17.40 -1.77 -4.48
CA ARG A 156 -16.61 -2.41 -3.42
C ARG A 156 -15.18 -1.91 -3.45
N GLN A 157 -14.60 -1.66 -2.29
CA GLN A 157 -13.17 -1.36 -2.16
C GLN A 157 -12.36 -2.65 -2.19
N THR A 158 -11.20 -2.65 -2.86
CA THR A 158 -10.29 -3.80 -2.85
C THR A 158 -9.62 -3.94 -1.48
N HIS A 159 -9.11 -5.13 -1.18
CA HIS A 159 -8.31 -5.35 0.03
C HIS A 159 -7.11 -4.40 0.11
N PHE A 160 -6.44 -4.18 -1.03
CA PHE A 160 -5.33 -3.24 -1.14
C PHE A 160 -5.74 -1.82 -0.74
N ALA A 161 -6.84 -1.29 -1.29
CA ALA A 161 -7.32 0.02 -0.89
C ALA A 161 -7.75 0.06 0.58
N GLY A 162 -8.31 -1.02 1.12
CA GLY A 162 -8.65 -1.13 2.54
C GLY A 162 -7.42 -1.02 3.46
N GLN A 163 -6.24 -1.42 2.98
CA GLN A 163 -4.97 -1.27 3.69
C GLN A 163 -4.44 0.17 3.70
N LEU A 164 -4.84 1.01 2.73
CA LEU A 164 -4.39 2.41 2.63
C LEU A 164 -5.14 3.36 3.57
N GLY A 165 -6.32 2.96 4.02
CA GLY A 165 -7.15 3.74 4.94
C GLY A 165 -6.97 3.38 6.41
N LYS A 166 -6.08 2.43 6.73
CA LYS A 166 -5.69 2.07 8.09
C LYS A 166 -4.50 2.91 8.52
#